data_AF-A0A9X9A4X4-F1
#
_entry.id   AF-A0A9X9A4X4-F1
#
_cell.length_a   1.000
_cell.length_b   1.000
_cell.length_c   1.000
_cell.angle_alpha   90.00
_cell.angle_beta   90.00
_cell.angle_gamma   90.00
#
_symmetry.space_group_name_H-M   'P 1'
#
loop_
_entity.id
_entity.type
_entity.pdbx_description
1 polymer ?
#
loop_
_entity_poly.entity_id
_entity_poly.type
_entity_poly.pdbx_seq_one_letter_code
_entity_poly.pdbx_strand_id
1 'polypeptide(L)' 'IKGGNHAHFGMYGEQKGDNASLITAKAQRDETVKVIEEWLLKQR' A
#
# COMPACT_ATOMS: atom_id res chain seq x y z
N ILE A 1 -4.85 -3.42 -2.12
CA ILE A 1 -4.67 -2.08 -2.70
C ILE A 1 -4.61 -2.19 -4.20
N LYS A 2 -5.64 -1.71 -4.92
CA LYS A 2 -5.75 -1.90 -6.37
C LYS A 2 -4.88 -0.89 -7.11
N GLY A 3 -4.09 -1.36 -8.09
CA GLY A 3 -3.20 -0.50 -8.87
C GLY A 3 -1.92 -0.09 -8.15
N GLY A 4 -1.69 -0.56 -6.93
CA GLY A 4 -0.42 -0.43 -6.22
C GLY A 4 0.63 -1.44 -6.67
N ASN A 5 1.85 -1.30 -6.16
CA ASN A 5 2.94 -2.25 -6.37
C ASN A 5 3.64 -2.62 -5.04
N HIS A 6 4.65 -3.49 -5.10
CA HIS A 6 5.34 -3.96 -3.90
C HIS A 6 6.22 -2.89 -3.24
N ALA A 7 7.03 -2.14 -4.01
CA ALA A 7 7.84 -1.03 -3.50
C ALA A 7 7.11 -0.03 -2.61
N HIS A 8 5.86 0.31 -2.95
CA HIS A 8 5.09 1.34 -2.25
C HIS A 8 4.63 0.96 -0.84
N PHE A 9 4.82 -0.28 -0.39
CA PHE A 9 4.60 -0.63 1.03
C PHE A 9 5.75 -0.17 1.94
N GLY A 10 6.96 -0.03 1.40
CA GLY A 10 8.16 0.40 2.13
C GLY A 10 8.65 1.80 1.72
N MET A 11 9.88 2.11 2.13
CA MET A 11 10.60 3.32 1.71
C MET A 11 11.99 2.98 1.17
N TYR A 12 12.11 1.82 0.52
CA TYR A 12 13.38 1.27 0.02
C TYR A 12 13.62 1.54 -1.48
N GLY A 13 12.74 2.31 -2.12
CA GLY A 13 12.74 2.51 -3.57
C GLY A 13 12.24 1.29 -4.34
N GLU A 14 12.31 1.36 -5.67
CA GLU A 14 11.96 0.26 -6.57
C GLU A 14 13.02 -0.86 -6.51
N GLN A 15 12.55 -2.10 -6.52
CA GLN A 15 13.34 -3.32 -6.50
C GLN A 15 13.10 -4.14 -7.77
N LYS A 16 14.07 -5.00 -8.11
CA LYS A 16 13.94 -5.90 -9.25
C LYS A 16 12.73 -6.83 -9.05
N GLY A 17 11.78 -6.78 -9.98
CA GLY A 17 10.54 -7.55 -9.92
C GLY A 17 9.33 -6.75 -9.45
N ASP A 18 9.52 -5.51 -9.02
CA ASP A 18 8.40 -4.60 -8.81
C ASP A 18 7.71 -4.29 -10.15
N ASN A 19 6.40 -4.48 -10.18
CA ASN A 19 5.59 -4.00 -11.29
C ASN A 19 5.42 -2.48 -11.19
N ALA A 20 5.14 -1.84 -12.32
CA ALA A 20 4.76 -0.43 -12.34
C ALA A 20 3.49 -0.21 -11.52
N SER A 21 3.49 0.83 -10.69
CA SER A 21 2.30 1.26 -9.95
C SER A 21 1.47 2.24 -10.79
N LEU A 22 0.16 2.11 -10.73
CA LEU A 22 -0.81 3.05 -11.31
C LEU A 22 -1.20 4.17 -10.34
N ILE A 23 -0.81 4.04 -9.06
CA ILE A 23 -1.09 5.01 -8.00
C ILE A 23 0.21 5.46 -7.31
N THR A 24 0.17 6.60 -6.64
CA THR A 24 1.33 7.10 -5.89
C THR A 24 1.59 6.25 -4.64
N ALA A 25 2.84 6.22 -4.17
CA ALA A 25 3.19 5.59 -2.90
C ALA A 25 2.35 6.12 -1.74
N LYS A 26 2.02 7.42 -1.73
CA LYS A 26 1.15 8.02 -0.70
C LYS A 26 -0.26 7.41 -0.75
N ALA A 27 -0.89 7.37 -1.94
CA ALA A 27 -2.24 6.83 -2.10
C ALA A 27 -2.32 5.36 -1.64
N GLN A 28 -1.33 4.54 -1.99
CA GLN A 28 -1.26 3.15 -1.56
C GLN A 28 -1.17 3.01 -0.04
N ARG A 29 -0.31 3.81 0.60
CA ARG A 29 -0.12 3.81 2.06
C ARG A 29 -1.34 4.32 2.80
N ASP A 30 -1.98 5.39 2.30
CA ASP A 30 -3.22 5.91 2.86
C ASP A 30 -4.35 4.84 2.85
N GLU A 31 -4.52 4.13 1.72
CA GLU A 31 -5.51 3.04 1.64
C GLU A 31 -5.13 1.86 2.54
N THR A 32 -3.83 1.56 2.65
CA THR A 32 -3.33 0.51 3.56
C THR A 32 -3.68 0.82 5.01
N VAL A 33 -3.41 2.06 5.47
CA VAL A 33 -3.76 2.51 6.82
C VAL A 33 -5.26 2.39 7.07
N LYS A 34 -6.08 2.86 6.13
CA LYS A 34 -7.54 2.76 6.22
C LYS A 34 -8.02 1.32 6.39
N VAL A 35 -7.53 0.38 5.59
CA VAL A 35 -7.93 -1.03 5.68
C VAL A 35 -7.50 -1.66 7.01
N ILE A 36 -6.30 -1.35 7.50
CA ILE A 36 -5.81 -1.83 8.79
C ILE A 36 -6.68 -1.27 9.93
N GLU A 37 -6.99 0.02 9.91
CA GLU A 37 -7.86 0.67 10.89
C GLU A 37 -9.26 0.03 10.91
N GLU A 38 -9.88 -0.15 9.74
CA GLU A 38 -11.18 -0.81 9.61
C GLU A 38 -11.14 -2.26 10.14
N TRP A 39 -10.05 -2.98 9.87
CA TRP A 39 -9.88 -4.34 10.39
C TRP A 39 -9.78 -4.34 11.92
N LEU A 40 -8.99 -3.43 12.51
CA LEU A 40 -8.84 -3.28 13.96
C LEU A 40 -10.16 -2.93 14.65
N LEU A 41 -10.95 -2.01 14.08
CA LEU A 41 -12.24 -1.60 14.63
C LEU A 41 -13.27 -2.74 14.63
N LYS A 42 -13.20 -3.65 13.66
CA LYS A 42 -14.06 -4.85 13.58
C LYS A 42 -13.66 -5.96 14.55
N GLN A 43 -12.53 -5.85 15.25
CA GLN A 43 -12.14 -6.82 16.28
C GLN A 43 -12.78 -6.56 17.65
N ARG A 44 -13.55 -5.47 17.78
CA ARG A 44 -14.34 -5.14 18.97
C ARG A 44 -15.72 -5.78 18.89
#